data_AF-A0A0E0LKT7-F1
#
_entry.id   AF-A0A0E0LKT7-F1
#
_cell.length_a   1.000
_cell.length_b   1.000
_cell.length_c   1.000
_cell.angle_alpha   90.00
_cell.angle_beta   90.00
_cell.angle_gamma   90.00
#
_symmetry.space_group_name_H-M   'P 1'
#
loop_
_entity.id
_entity.type
_entity.pdbx_description
1 polymer ?
#
loop_
_entity_poly.entity_id
_entity_poly.type
_entity_poly.pdbx_seq_one_letter_code
_entity_poly.pdbx_strand_id
1 'polypeptide(L)'
;MSVAFSAHGKTKSRNPYDERRLLQQNKKIQEANRAPDDFPNFIREGFEVKVVTSDNYITRDSGLMYEDIKVGTGNSPKDGQQVIFHYVGYNESGRRIDSTYIQGSPAKIRLGNKTLVPGKHDTAGFEEGIRDMKPGGKRRLIIPPELGPPVGPSTFFSAKQFEVFDVELLAVQDCQRRTIAFYSDVVCS
;
A
#
# COMPACT_ATOMS: atom_id res chain seq x y z
N MET A 1 -33.13 -20.01 32.93
CA MET A 1 -32.19 -18.87 33.03
C MET A 1 -30.79 -19.41 32.76
N SER A 2 -30.28 -19.21 31.55
CA SER A 2 -28.92 -19.65 31.18
C SER A 2 -27.90 -18.63 31.69
N VAL A 3 -26.93 -19.10 32.46
CA VAL A 3 -25.78 -18.30 32.91
C VAL A 3 -24.75 -18.31 31.78
N ALA A 4 -24.58 -17.16 31.11
CA ALA A 4 -23.51 -16.98 30.13
C ALA A 4 -22.18 -16.74 30.86
N PHE A 5 -21.21 -17.63 30.66
CA PHE A 5 -19.84 -17.46 31.13
C PHE A 5 -19.16 -16.34 30.31
N SER A 6 -18.81 -15.24 30.95
CA SER A 6 -17.92 -14.22 30.39
C SER A 6 -16.47 -14.73 30.46
N ALA A 7 -15.92 -15.15 29.32
CA ALA A 7 -14.50 -15.48 29.22
C ALA A 7 -13.70 -14.17 29.08
N HIS A 8 -13.25 -13.62 30.21
CA HIS A 8 -12.21 -12.59 30.22
C HIS A 8 -10.85 -13.25 29.88
N GLY A 9 -10.43 -13.15 28.62
CA GLY A 9 -9.10 -13.55 28.18
C GLY A 9 -8.04 -12.67 28.87
N LYS A 10 -7.17 -13.28 29.68
CA LYS A 10 -6.03 -12.60 30.31
C LYS A 10 -5.04 -12.18 29.22
N THR A 11 -4.75 -10.88 29.11
CA THR A 11 -3.68 -10.35 28.29
C THR A 11 -2.35 -10.87 28.84
N LYS A 12 -1.67 -11.77 28.11
CA LYS A 12 -0.32 -12.20 28.48
C LYS A 12 0.62 -10.99 28.41
N SER A 13 1.26 -10.67 29.53
CA SER A 13 2.33 -9.67 29.59
C SER A 13 3.40 -9.96 28.53
N ARG A 14 3.70 -8.97 27.68
CA ARG A 14 4.68 -9.06 26.59
C ARG A 14 6.08 -9.30 27.16
N ASN A 15 6.80 -10.29 26.65
CA ASN A 15 8.21 -10.49 26.98
C ASN A 15 9.08 -9.62 26.07
N PRO A 16 9.69 -8.53 26.56
CA PRO A 16 10.47 -7.60 25.74
C PRO A 16 11.73 -8.24 25.12
N TYR A 17 12.18 -9.39 25.62
CA TYR A 17 13.29 -10.14 25.04
C TYR A 17 12.92 -10.83 23.72
N ASP A 18 11.65 -11.19 23.53
CA ASP A 18 11.19 -11.83 22.30
C ASP A 18 11.08 -10.80 21.15
N GLU A 19 10.61 -9.58 21.44
CA GLU A 19 10.45 -8.52 20.43
C GLU A 19 11.79 -8.11 19.80
N ARG A 20 12.82 -7.85 20.62
CA ARG A 20 14.15 -7.48 20.13
C ARG A 20 14.77 -8.57 19.24
N ARG A 21 14.57 -9.84 19.61
CA ARG A 21 15.05 -10.99 18.83
C ARG A 21 14.34 -11.09 17.49
N LEU A 22 13.01 -10.92 17.47
CA LEU A 22 12.21 -10.92 16.24
C LEU A 22 12.61 -9.78 15.31
N LEU A 23 12.79 -8.57 15.82
CA LEU A 23 13.30 -7.43 15.05
C LEU A 23 14.67 -7.70 14.42
N GLN A 24 15.60 -8.26 15.20
CA GLN A 24 16.93 -8.63 14.68
C GLN A 24 16.85 -9.71 13.60
N GLN A 25 15.98 -10.69 13.77
CA GLN A 25 15.75 -11.74 12.77
C GLN A 25 15.14 -11.17 11.48
N ASN A 26 14.09 -10.35 11.60
CA ASN A 26 13.44 -9.68 10.48
C ASN A 26 14.42 -8.80 9.72
N LYS A 27 15.26 -8.04 10.42
CA LYS A 27 16.28 -7.19 9.80
C LYS A 27 17.26 -8.00 8.95
N LYS A 28 17.75 -9.15 9.45
CA LYS A 28 18.61 -10.05 8.66
C LYS A 28 17.92 -10.58 7.41
N ILE A 29 16.62 -10.90 7.49
CA ILE A 29 15.83 -11.35 6.33
C ILE A 29 15.67 -10.22 5.32
N GLN A 30 15.37 -9.00 5.79
CA GLN A 30 15.23 -7.80 4.96
C GLN A 30 16.55 -7.46 4.24
N GLU A 31 17.69 -7.54 4.94
CA GLU A 31 19.03 -7.38 4.37
C GLU A 31 19.29 -8.44 3.28
N ALA A 32 18.98 -9.71 3.55
CA ALA A 32 19.12 -10.79 2.56
C ALA A 32 18.21 -10.59 1.33
N ASN A 33 17.02 -10.02 1.52
CA ASN A 33 16.08 -9.66 0.47
C ASN A 33 16.45 -8.36 -0.27
N ARG A 34 17.48 -7.64 0.18
CA ARG A 34 17.88 -6.32 -0.33
C ARG A 34 16.73 -5.30 -0.25
N ALA A 35 16.00 -5.34 0.85
CA ALA A 35 15.04 -4.30 1.17
C ALA A 35 15.76 -2.96 1.38
N PRO A 36 15.09 -1.81 1.15
CA PRO A 36 15.62 -0.50 1.51
C PRO A 36 16.06 -0.43 2.98
N ASP A 37 17.10 0.36 3.30
CA ASP A 37 17.64 0.45 4.66
C ASP A 37 16.62 1.02 5.68
N ASP A 38 15.71 1.85 5.21
CA ASP A 38 14.61 2.48 5.94
C ASP A 38 13.30 1.66 5.88
N PHE A 39 13.36 0.40 5.43
CA PHE A 39 12.19 -0.45 5.30
C PHE A 39 11.54 -0.75 6.67
N PRO A 40 10.19 -0.65 6.78
CA PRO A 40 9.49 -0.89 8.03
C PRO A 40 9.63 -2.34 8.51
N ASN A 41 9.44 -2.57 9.81
CA ASN A 41 9.47 -3.91 10.39
C ASN A 41 8.06 -4.37 10.83
N PHE A 42 7.82 -5.67 10.76
CA PHE A 42 6.52 -6.27 11.05
C PHE A 42 6.68 -7.40 12.06
N ILE A 43 6.12 -7.22 13.24
CA ILE A 43 6.19 -8.22 14.32
C ILE A 43 4.81 -8.85 14.45
N ARG A 44 4.72 -10.13 14.08
CA ARG A 44 3.47 -10.89 14.11
C ARG A 44 3.33 -11.64 15.44
N GLU A 45 2.26 -11.34 16.16
CA GLU A 45 1.89 -11.99 17.42
C GLU A 45 0.46 -12.57 17.28
N GLY A 46 0.38 -13.84 16.86
CA GLY A 46 -0.90 -14.46 16.54
C GLY A 46 -1.56 -13.81 15.32
N PHE A 47 -2.73 -13.20 15.52
CA PHE A 47 -3.48 -12.49 14.46
C PHE A 47 -3.15 -10.99 14.38
N GLU A 48 -2.46 -10.43 15.38
CA GLU A 48 -2.06 -9.03 15.38
C GLU A 48 -0.68 -8.86 14.75
N VAL A 49 -0.49 -7.76 14.03
CA VAL A 49 0.80 -7.35 13.49
C VAL A 49 1.12 -5.97 14.03
N LYS A 50 2.23 -5.86 14.74
CA LYS A 50 2.80 -4.58 15.13
C LYS A 50 3.70 -4.09 14.00
N VAL A 51 3.34 -2.96 13.40
CA VAL A 51 4.17 -2.25 12.42
C VAL A 51 5.13 -1.33 13.17
N VAL A 52 6.42 -1.43 12.88
CA VAL A 52 7.49 -0.62 13.47
C VAL A 52 8.11 0.23 12.37
N THR A 53 7.92 1.54 12.46
CA THR A 53 8.36 2.56 11.49
C THR A 53 9.25 3.61 12.18
N SER A 54 9.85 4.49 11.38
CA SER A 54 10.40 5.76 11.86
C SER A 54 9.27 6.73 12.26
N ASP A 55 9.63 7.82 12.95
CA ASP A 55 8.68 8.84 13.43
C ASP A 55 8.10 9.72 12.30
N ASN A 56 8.64 9.63 11.08
CA ASN A 56 8.20 10.42 9.93
C ASN A 56 6.92 9.88 9.27
N TYR A 57 6.49 8.68 9.66
CA TYR A 57 5.28 8.08 9.11
C TYR A 57 4.03 8.76 9.62
N ILE A 58 3.12 9.04 8.70
CA ILE A 58 1.78 9.56 9.00
C ILE A 58 0.78 8.42 8.84
N THR A 59 -0.01 8.16 9.88
CA THR A 59 -1.10 7.18 9.88
C THR A 59 -2.43 7.86 9.61
N ARG A 60 -3.21 7.32 8.66
CA ARG A 60 -4.58 7.73 8.35
C ARG A 60 -5.58 6.96 9.21
N ASP A 61 -6.80 7.48 9.30
CA ASP A 61 -7.92 6.82 9.98
C ASP A 61 -8.24 5.44 9.39
N SER A 62 -7.94 5.21 8.11
CA SER A 62 -8.09 3.93 7.44
C SER A 62 -7.04 2.88 7.86
N GLY A 63 -6.01 3.30 8.61
CA GLY A 63 -4.85 2.47 8.96
C GLY A 63 -3.73 2.49 7.92
N LEU A 64 -3.93 3.15 6.78
CA LEU A 64 -2.86 3.43 5.82
C LEU A 64 -1.77 4.26 6.49
N MET A 65 -0.51 3.86 6.32
CA MET A 65 0.64 4.65 6.77
C MET A 65 1.49 5.06 5.58
N TYR A 66 2.09 6.24 5.63
CA TYR A 66 3.00 6.68 4.57
C TYR A 66 4.09 7.62 5.07
N GLU A 67 5.19 7.69 4.32
CA GLU A 67 6.26 8.66 4.49
C GLU A 67 6.63 9.27 3.13
N ASP A 68 6.70 10.61 3.08
CA ASP A 68 7.20 11.34 1.92
C ASP A 68 8.74 11.34 1.91
N ILE A 69 9.33 10.47 1.10
CA ILE A 69 10.78 10.44 0.83
C ILE A 69 11.20 11.70 0.05
N LYS A 70 10.34 12.14 -0.86
CA LYS A 70 10.51 13.39 -1.63
C LYS A 70 9.15 13.99 -1.93
N VAL A 71 8.92 15.22 -1.52
CA VAL A 71 7.71 15.96 -1.91
C VAL A 71 7.86 16.46 -3.35
N GLY A 72 6.85 16.19 -4.19
CA GLY A 72 6.80 16.66 -5.56
C GLY A 72 6.32 18.12 -5.69
N THR A 73 6.10 18.56 -6.93
CA THR A 73 5.61 19.91 -7.23
C THR A 73 4.37 19.86 -8.14
N GLY A 74 3.59 20.94 -8.13
CA GLY A 74 2.33 21.02 -8.86
C GLY A 74 1.11 20.59 -8.03
N ASN A 75 0.02 20.30 -8.74
CA ASN A 75 -1.27 19.96 -8.13
C ASN A 75 -1.33 18.47 -7.80
N SER A 76 -1.95 18.16 -6.67
CA SER A 76 -2.30 16.79 -6.34
C SER A 76 -3.41 16.26 -7.24
N PRO A 77 -3.44 14.95 -7.51
CA PRO A 77 -4.48 14.32 -8.32
C PRO A 77 -5.91 14.57 -7.80
N LYS A 78 -6.86 14.61 -8.73
CA LYS A 78 -8.30 14.71 -8.47
C LYS A 78 -9.05 13.52 -9.07
N ASP A 79 -10.25 13.26 -8.56
CA ASP A 79 -11.12 12.24 -9.13
C ASP A 79 -11.36 12.47 -10.62
N GLY A 80 -11.32 11.40 -11.39
CA GLY A 80 -11.46 11.42 -12.84
C GLY A 80 -10.16 11.71 -13.60
N GLN A 81 -9.08 12.16 -12.95
CA GLN A 81 -7.76 12.32 -13.58
C GLN A 81 -7.02 10.98 -13.68
N GLN A 82 -6.10 10.88 -14.63
CA GLN A 82 -5.18 9.75 -14.74
C GLN A 82 -3.84 10.09 -14.09
N VAL A 83 -3.36 9.20 -13.26
CA VAL A 83 -2.03 9.30 -12.65
C VAL A 83 -1.10 8.29 -13.30
N ILE A 84 0.14 8.72 -13.54
CA ILE A 84 1.21 7.91 -14.11
C ILE A 84 2.32 7.83 -13.09
N PHE A 85 2.76 6.62 -12.75
CA PHE A 85 3.73 6.41 -11.67
C PHE A 85 4.58 5.17 -11.89
N HIS A 86 5.76 5.19 -11.29
CA HIS A 86 6.52 3.98 -11.02
C HIS A 86 6.26 3.48 -9.61
N TYR A 87 6.36 2.17 -9.42
CA TYR A 87 6.40 1.56 -8.11
C TYR A 87 7.34 0.36 -8.02
N VAL A 88 7.74 0.06 -6.78
CA VAL A 88 8.24 -1.23 -6.32
C VAL A 88 7.37 -1.71 -5.17
N GLY A 89 6.79 -2.90 -5.30
CA GLY A 89 5.98 -3.53 -4.26
C GLY A 89 6.78 -4.58 -3.49
N TYR A 90 6.58 -4.62 -2.19
CA TYR A 90 7.24 -5.54 -1.25
C TYR A 90 6.20 -6.19 -0.32
N ASN A 91 6.52 -7.39 0.16
CA ASN A 91 5.81 -7.99 1.30
C ASN A 91 6.45 -7.58 2.65
N GLU A 92 5.88 -8.04 3.78
CA GLU A 92 6.37 -7.76 5.14
C GLU A 92 7.87 -8.12 5.36
N SER A 93 8.41 -9.10 4.62
CA SER A 93 9.82 -9.50 4.74
C SER A 93 10.78 -8.64 3.91
N GLY A 94 10.28 -7.61 3.23
CA GLY A 94 11.06 -6.76 2.34
C GLY A 94 11.43 -7.43 1.02
N ARG A 95 10.85 -8.60 0.71
CA ARG A 95 11.03 -9.24 -0.60
C ARG A 95 10.19 -8.48 -1.62
N ARG A 96 10.86 -8.01 -2.68
CA ARG A 96 10.17 -7.45 -3.84
C ARG A 96 9.27 -8.50 -4.48
N ILE A 97 8.00 -8.14 -4.66
CA ILE A 97 6.95 -8.99 -5.24
C ILE A 97 6.58 -8.52 -6.65
N ASP A 98 6.66 -7.22 -6.91
CA ASP A 98 6.34 -6.64 -8.22
C ASP A 98 7.06 -5.29 -8.42
N SER A 99 7.25 -4.88 -9.68
CA SER A 99 7.76 -3.55 -10.01
C SER A 99 7.54 -3.16 -11.47
N THR A 100 7.04 -1.94 -11.68
CA THR A 100 6.99 -1.30 -13.01
C THR A 100 8.35 -1.14 -13.68
N TYR A 101 9.44 -1.03 -12.92
CA TYR A 101 10.79 -0.96 -13.49
C TYR A 101 11.19 -2.29 -14.14
N ILE A 102 10.74 -3.43 -13.59
CA ILE A 102 10.96 -4.76 -14.20
C ILE A 102 10.03 -4.95 -15.40
N GLN A 103 8.81 -4.44 -15.32
CA GLN A 103 7.83 -4.48 -16.43
C GLN A 103 8.21 -3.53 -17.58
N GLY A 104 9.16 -2.62 -17.38
CA GLY A 104 9.71 -1.73 -18.40
C GLY A 104 8.83 -0.51 -18.74
N SER A 105 7.72 -0.30 -18.05
CA SER A 105 6.86 0.87 -18.28
C SER A 105 6.12 1.32 -17.02
N PRO A 106 5.83 2.63 -16.86
CA PRO A 106 5.05 3.14 -15.74
C PRO A 106 3.62 2.60 -15.72
N ALA A 107 3.08 2.42 -14.51
CA ALA A 107 1.67 2.13 -14.32
C ALA A 107 0.82 3.38 -14.55
N LYS A 108 -0.43 3.16 -14.98
CA LYS A 108 -1.42 4.23 -15.20
C LYS A 108 -2.75 3.83 -14.60
N ILE A 109 -3.30 4.64 -13.70
CA ILE A 109 -4.64 4.43 -13.14
C ILE A 109 -5.45 5.71 -13.22
N ARG A 110 -6.78 5.58 -13.27
CA ARG A 110 -7.70 6.72 -13.25
C ARG A 110 -8.39 6.77 -11.89
N LEU A 111 -8.20 7.86 -11.14
CA LEU A 111 -8.70 8.00 -9.77
C LEU A 111 -10.20 8.21 -9.73
N GLY A 112 -10.83 7.82 -8.62
CA GLY A 112 -12.27 8.01 -8.37
C GLY A 112 -13.18 7.18 -9.27
N ASN A 113 -12.63 6.41 -10.20
CA ASN A 113 -13.41 5.49 -11.03
C ASN A 113 -13.74 4.23 -10.23
N LYS A 114 -14.85 4.28 -9.50
CA LYS A 114 -15.55 3.10 -8.94
C LYS A 114 -16.14 2.20 -10.04
N THR A 115 -15.48 2.07 -11.20
CA THR A 115 -16.00 1.26 -12.29
C THR A 115 -15.93 -0.20 -11.85
N LEU A 116 -17.12 -0.79 -11.68
CA LEU A 116 -17.50 -2.17 -11.41
C LEU A 116 -16.81 -3.17 -12.35
N VAL A 117 -15.49 -3.25 -12.31
CA VAL A 117 -14.72 -4.37 -12.81
C VAL A 117 -14.39 -5.20 -11.58
N PRO A 118 -14.88 -6.45 -11.48
CA PRO A 118 -14.42 -7.39 -10.46
C PRO A 118 -12.89 -7.43 -10.48
N GLY A 119 -12.24 -7.05 -9.38
CA GLY A 119 -10.78 -6.86 -9.30
C GLY A 119 -10.28 -5.41 -9.30
N LYS A 120 -11.16 -4.39 -9.24
CA LYS A 120 -10.80 -2.97 -9.06
C LYS A 120 -11.09 -2.39 -7.68
N HIS A 121 -11.67 -3.18 -6.76
CA HIS A 121 -11.69 -2.84 -5.33
C HIS A 121 -10.29 -2.93 -4.68
N ASP A 122 -9.34 -3.43 -5.46
CA ASP A 122 -8.07 -4.01 -5.05
C ASP A 122 -6.96 -2.97 -4.81
N THR A 123 -7.31 -1.67 -4.85
CA THR A 123 -6.34 -0.56 -4.81
C THR A 123 -6.75 0.58 -3.88
N ALA A 124 -7.74 0.38 -2.99
CA ALA A 124 -8.27 1.45 -2.15
C ALA A 124 -7.19 2.15 -1.30
N GLY A 125 -6.32 1.37 -0.64
CA GLY A 125 -5.21 1.93 0.14
C GLY A 125 -4.15 2.61 -0.73
N PHE A 126 -3.88 2.07 -1.92
CA PHE A 126 -2.92 2.66 -2.85
C PHE A 126 -3.45 3.98 -3.41
N GLU A 127 -4.71 4.02 -3.82
CA GLU A 127 -5.38 5.22 -4.32
C GLU A 127 -5.43 6.31 -3.25
N GLU A 128 -5.77 5.95 -2.00
CA GLU A 128 -5.71 6.87 -0.87
C GLU A 128 -4.30 7.43 -0.68
N GLY A 129 -3.27 6.58 -0.73
CA GLY A 129 -1.89 6.96 -0.47
C GLY A 129 -1.23 7.87 -1.50
N ILE A 130 -1.75 7.90 -2.73
CA ILE A 130 -1.22 8.78 -3.79
C ILE A 130 -2.07 10.05 -4.01
N ARG A 131 -3.25 10.15 -3.38
CA ARG A 131 -4.24 11.19 -3.67
C ARG A 131 -3.75 12.61 -3.37
N ASP A 132 -2.87 12.77 -2.40
CA ASP A 132 -2.24 14.05 -2.05
C ASP A 132 -0.76 14.15 -2.45
N MET A 133 -0.21 13.11 -3.09
CA MET A 133 1.10 13.21 -3.73
C MET A 133 1.10 14.27 -4.84
N LYS A 134 2.30 14.74 -5.21
CA LYS A 134 2.51 15.68 -6.31
C LYS A 134 3.48 15.09 -7.33
N PRO A 135 3.35 15.42 -8.62
CA PRO A 135 4.31 15.02 -9.65
C PRO A 135 5.78 15.24 -9.26
N GLY A 136 6.63 14.27 -9.56
CA GLY A 136 8.04 14.21 -9.17
C GLY A 136 8.28 13.80 -7.71
N GLY A 137 7.22 13.53 -6.94
CA GLY A 137 7.28 13.08 -5.56
C GLY A 137 7.54 11.58 -5.43
N LYS A 138 8.22 11.20 -4.34
CA LYS A 138 8.48 9.82 -3.94
C LYS A 138 7.92 9.56 -2.55
N ARG A 139 7.19 8.47 -2.39
CA ARG A 139 6.52 8.13 -1.14
C ARG A 139 6.57 6.64 -0.91
N ARG A 140 6.79 6.26 0.35
CA ARG A 140 6.56 4.88 0.80
C ARG A 140 5.18 4.76 1.40
N LEU A 141 4.41 3.78 0.95
CA LEU A 141 3.10 3.40 1.49
C LEU A 141 3.23 2.09 2.25
N ILE A 142 2.56 1.98 3.39
CA ILE A 142 2.32 0.72 4.11
C ILE A 142 0.81 0.52 4.16
N ILE A 143 0.35 -0.44 3.37
CA ILE A 143 -1.06 -0.72 3.16
C ILE A 143 -1.45 -1.90 4.06
N PRO A 144 -2.40 -1.71 5.00
CA PRO A 144 -2.91 -2.81 5.81
C PRO A 144 -3.70 -3.81 4.94
N PRO A 145 -3.79 -5.09 5.34
CA PRO A 145 -4.48 -6.13 4.58
C PRO A 145 -5.91 -5.77 4.17
N GLU A 146 -6.62 -5.00 5.01
CA GLU A 146 -8.00 -4.57 4.79
C GLU A 146 -8.15 -3.58 3.63
N LEU A 147 -7.08 -2.88 3.26
CA LEU A 147 -7.02 -1.91 2.16
C LEU A 147 -6.25 -2.42 0.94
N GLY A 148 -5.71 -3.64 1.02
CA GLY A 148 -4.98 -4.30 -0.04
C GLY A 148 -5.89 -5.01 -1.04
N PRO A 149 -5.32 -5.64 -2.07
CA PRO A 149 -6.05 -6.46 -3.01
C PRO A 149 -6.76 -7.65 -2.32
N PRO A 150 -7.95 -8.05 -2.79
CA PRO A 150 -8.65 -9.24 -2.32
C PRO A 150 -7.79 -10.48 -2.59
N VAL A 151 -7.67 -11.32 -1.57
CA VAL A 151 -6.91 -12.57 -1.63
C VAL A 151 -7.71 -13.60 -2.44
N GLY A 152 -7.15 -14.14 -3.53
CA GLY A 152 -7.79 -15.17 -4.35
C GLY A 152 -6.81 -16.08 -5.11
N PRO A 153 -7.28 -17.17 -5.75
CA PRO A 153 -6.43 -18.14 -6.45
C PRO A 153 -5.60 -17.55 -7.60
N SER A 154 -6.02 -16.39 -8.12
CA SER A 154 -5.39 -15.67 -9.24
C SER A 154 -4.47 -14.53 -8.81
N THR A 155 -4.37 -14.21 -7.50
CA THR A 155 -3.49 -13.15 -6.99
C THR A 155 -2.24 -13.76 -6.39
N PHE A 156 -1.05 -13.28 -6.79
CA PHE A 156 0.23 -13.67 -6.15
C PHE A 156 0.29 -13.31 -4.66
N PHE A 157 -0.65 -12.50 -4.18
CA PHE A 157 -0.85 -12.11 -2.79
C PHE A 157 -1.67 -13.17 -2.07
N SER A 158 -1.00 -14.11 -1.38
CA SER A 158 -1.64 -15.30 -0.80
C SER A 158 -1.97 -15.20 0.69
N ALA A 159 -1.80 -14.05 1.34
CA ALA A 159 -2.09 -13.90 2.76
C ALA A 159 -2.53 -12.48 3.09
N LYS A 160 -3.43 -12.35 4.09
CA LYS A 160 -3.74 -11.07 4.74
C LYS A 160 -2.47 -10.54 5.44
N GLN A 161 -1.62 -9.86 4.70
CA GLN A 161 -0.37 -9.29 5.15
C GLN A 161 -0.32 -7.81 4.77
N PHE A 162 0.53 -7.05 5.46
CA PHE A 162 0.84 -5.70 5.04
C PHE A 162 1.62 -5.71 3.73
N GLU A 163 1.35 -4.71 2.91
CA GLU A 163 2.08 -4.48 1.66
C GLU A 163 2.79 -3.14 1.74
N VAL A 164 4.02 -3.11 1.23
CA VAL A 164 4.82 -1.89 1.21
C VAL A 164 5.09 -1.50 -0.23
N PHE A 165 4.83 -0.24 -0.58
CA PHE A 165 5.07 0.29 -1.92
C PHE A 165 5.96 1.51 -1.87
N ASP A 166 7.06 1.48 -2.62
CA ASP A 166 7.80 2.69 -2.95
C ASP A 166 7.26 3.23 -4.27
N VAL A 167 6.66 4.41 -4.24
CA VAL A 167 5.95 5.02 -5.36
C VAL A 167 6.67 6.30 -5.80
N GLU A 168 6.86 6.46 -7.10
CA GLU A 168 7.30 7.70 -7.73
C GLU A 168 6.19 8.20 -8.65
N LEU A 169 5.51 9.29 -8.26
CA LEU A 169 4.45 9.90 -9.07
C LEU A 169 5.09 10.72 -10.19
N LEU A 170 4.88 10.32 -11.43
CA LEU A 170 5.50 10.97 -12.59
C LEU A 170 4.65 12.12 -13.11
N ALA A 171 3.34 11.89 -13.29
CA ALA A 171 2.44 12.86 -13.90
C ALA A 171 0.99 12.66 -13.44
N VAL A 172 0.22 13.75 -13.58
CA VAL A 172 -1.24 13.78 -13.45
C VAL A 172 -1.79 14.39 -14.74
N GLN A 173 -2.73 13.70 -15.36
CA GLN A 173 -3.35 14.07 -16.63
C GLN A 173 -4.85 14.27 -16.48
N ASP A 174 -5.36 15.30 -17.14
CA ASP A 174 -6.79 15.55 -17.21
C ASP A 174 -7.41 14.62 -18.24
N CYS A 175 -8.42 13.86 -17.84
CA CYS A 175 -9.09 12.91 -18.71
C CYS A 175 -10.54 13.33 -18.95
N GLN A 176 -10.87 13.58 -20.22
CA GLN A 176 -12.22 13.94 -20.63
C GLN A 176 -12.84 12.81 -21.45
N ARG A 177 -14.14 12.56 -21.24
CA ARG A 177 -14.90 11.68 -22.12
C ARG A 177 -15.25 12.46 -23.37
N ARG A 178 -14.75 12.02 -24.51
CA ARG A 178 -15.14 12.53 -25.81
C ARG A 178 -16.25 11.63 -26.37
N THR A 179 -17.26 12.20 -26.99
CA THR A 179 -18.35 11.46 -27.62
C THR A 179 -18.57 12.03 -29.01
N ILE A 180 -18.51 11.16 -30.02
CA ILE A 180 -18.71 11.49 -31.43
C ILE A 180 -19.79 10.55 -31.97
N ALA A 181 -20.95 11.10 -32.31
CA ALA A 181 -22.14 10.33 -32.66
C ALA A 181 -22.44 9.24 -31.60
N PHE A 182 -22.34 7.97 -31.99
CA PHE A 182 -22.61 6.81 -31.11
C PHE A 182 -21.35 6.25 -30.42
N TYR A 183 -20.17 6.82 -30.67
CA TYR A 183 -18.90 6.37 -30.08
C TYR A 183 -18.47 7.29 -28.95
N SER A 184 -18.01 6.71 -27.84
CA SER A 184 -17.42 7.47 -26.74
C SER A 184 -16.08 6.88 -26.32
N ASP A 185 -15.07 7.72 -26.19
CA ASP A 185 -13.73 7.37 -25.72
C ASP A 185 -13.29 8.31 -24.59
N VAL A 186 -12.25 7.90 -23.87
CA VAL A 186 -11.60 8.73 -22.86
C VAL A 186 -10.25 9.14 -23.40
N VAL A 187 -10.03 10.44 -23.48
CA VAL A 187 -8.75 11.03 -23.89
C VAL A 187 -8.16 11.76 -22.70
N CYS A 188 -6.89 11.50 -22.42
CA CYS A 188 -6.13 12.14 -21.35
C CYS A 188 -5.03 13.02 -21.95
N SER A 189 -4.89 14.24 -21.43
CA SER A 189 -3.86 15.21 -21.80
C SER A 189 -2.98 15.52 -20.60
#